data_AF-A0A218X3W8-F1
#
_entry.id   AF-A0A218X3W8-F1
#
_cell.length_a   1.000
_cell.length_b   1.000
_cell.length_c   1.000
_cell.angle_alpha   90.00
_cell.angle_beta   90.00
_cell.angle_gamma   90.00
#
_symmetry.space_group_name_H-M   'P 1'
#
loop_
_entity.id
_entity.type
_entity.pdbx_description
1 polymer ?
#
loop_
_entity_poly.entity_id
_entity_poly.type
_entity_poly.pdbx_seq_one_letter_code
_entity_poly.pdbx_strand_id
1 'polypeptide(L)'
;MSVLSIYTLNIDGADEEPVDQKKYLEESCKPKCVKPLLEYQACVKRIQGDESGHKHCTGQYFDYWSCVDKCVSIVAPKLFVKLK
;
A
#
# COMPACT_ATOMS: atom_id res chain seq x y z
N MET A 1 -14.76 -0.33 47.92
CA MET A 1 -13.31 -0.55 47.76
C MET A 1 -13.11 -1.66 46.72
N SER A 2 -13.76 -1.55 45.57
CA SER A 2 -13.54 -0.70 44.39
C SER A 2 -12.62 -1.41 43.41
N VAL A 3 -13.28 -2.00 42.41
CA VAL A 3 -12.81 -2.77 41.26
C VAL A 3 -11.70 -2.09 40.44
N LEU A 4 -11.33 -0.86 40.78
CA LEU A 4 -10.27 -0.05 40.14
C LEU A 4 -8.86 -0.65 40.28
N SER A 5 -8.59 -1.55 41.24
CA SER A 5 -7.21 -2.02 41.49
C SER A 5 -6.75 -3.20 40.62
N ILE A 6 -7.65 -3.86 39.87
CA ILE A 6 -7.28 -4.94 38.93
C ILE A 6 -6.95 -4.37 37.55
N TYR A 7 -7.52 -3.20 37.20
CA TYR A 7 -7.28 -2.51 35.93
C TYR A 7 -5.98 -1.69 35.89
N THR A 8 -5.19 -1.67 36.96
CA THR A 8 -3.92 -0.93 37.03
C THR A 8 -2.67 -1.79 36.89
N LEU A 9 -2.81 -3.09 36.61
CA LEU A 9 -1.69 -3.99 36.27
C LEU A 9 -2.08 -4.77 35.01
N ASN A 10 -1.34 -4.56 33.90
CA ASN A 10 -1.61 -5.00 32.51
C ASN A 10 -2.71 -4.15 31.86
N ILE A 11 -2.43 -3.21 30.94
CA ILE A 11 -1.92 -3.41 29.59
C ILE A 11 -1.16 -2.13 29.16
N ASP A 12 0.16 -2.10 29.30
CA ASP A 12 0.99 -1.13 28.56
C ASP A 12 1.54 -1.84 27.31
N GLY A 13 0.78 -1.76 26.22
CA GLY A 13 1.32 -1.67 24.85
C GLY A 13 2.06 -2.86 24.22
N ALA A 14 1.68 -4.12 24.49
CA ALA A 14 2.34 -5.28 23.86
C ALA A 14 1.65 -5.84 22.59
N ASP A 15 0.44 -5.37 22.25
CA ASP A 15 -0.40 -5.94 21.18
C ASP A 15 -0.74 -4.96 20.03
N GLU A 16 -0.04 -3.83 19.89
CA GLU A 16 -0.17 -3.01 18.67
C GLU A 16 0.67 -3.64 17.56
N GLU A 17 0.00 -4.25 16.56
CA GLU A 17 0.68 -4.73 15.36
C GLU A 17 1.45 -3.57 14.68
N PRO A 18 2.72 -3.79 14.31
CA PRO A 18 3.50 -2.76 13.64
C PRO A 18 2.86 -2.38 12.30
N VAL A 19 2.51 -1.10 12.16
CA VAL A 19 1.93 -0.57 10.92
C VAL A 19 3.01 -0.42 9.85
N ASP A 20 2.89 -1.15 8.74
CA ASP A 20 3.70 -0.92 7.54
C ASP A 20 3.39 0.45 6.95
N GLN A 21 4.28 1.41 7.20
CA GLN A 21 4.10 2.78 6.76
C GLN A 21 4.17 2.90 5.23
N LYS A 22 4.90 2.01 4.54
CA LYS A 22 4.94 1.99 3.08
C LYS A 22 3.55 1.66 2.54
N LYS A 23 2.96 0.55 2.99
CA LYS A 23 1.61 0.14 2.58
C LYS A 23 0.58 1.24 2.84
N TYR A 24 0.59 1.85 4.02
CA TYR A 24 -0.33 2.96 4.35
C TYR A 24 -0.22 4.13 3.36
N LEU A 25 1.02 4.54 3.02
CA LEU A 25 1.25 5.63 2.10
C LEU A 25 0.87 5.27 0.66
N GLU A 26 1.17 4.04 0.22
CA GLU A 26 0.75 3.53 -1.08
C GLU A 26 -0.76 3.58 -1.23
N GLU A 27 -1.54 3.09 -0.24
CA GLU A 27 -3.00 3.15 -0.27
C GLU A 27 -3.52 4.59 -0.41
N SER A 28 -2.89 5.56 0.27
CA SER A 28 -3.24 6.98 0.15
C SER A 28 -2.94 7.57 -1.24
N CYS A 29 -2.03 6.94 -2.00
CA CYS A 29 -1.57 7.36 -3.31
C CYS A 29 -2.30 6.68 -4.48
N LYS A 30 -2.86 5.48 -4.29
CA LYS A 30 -3.67 4.78 -5.30
C LYS A 30 -4.78 5.65 -5.94
N PRO A 31 -5.63 6.38 -5.18
CA PRO A 31 -6.68 7.21 -5.78
C PRO A 31 -6.14 8.42 -6.57
N LYS A 32 -4.85 8.73 -6.49
CA LYS A 32 -4.20 9.81 -7.27
C LYS A 32 -3.62 9.30 -8.60
N CYS A 33 -3.55 7.98 -8.78
CA CYS A 33 -2.96 7.30 -9.94
C CYS A 33 -4.00 6.51 -10.76
N VAL A 34 -5.23 7.03 -10.86
CA VAL A 34 -6.37 6.33 -11.47
C VAL A 34 -6.17 6.05 -12.96
N LYS A 35 -5.61 7.00 -13.72
CA LYS A 35 -5.41 6.82 -15.17
C LYS A 35 -4.56 5.58 -15.50
N PRO A 36 -3.31 5.45 -15.00
CA PRO A 36 -2.50 4.26 -15.29
C PRO A 36 -3.09 2.98 -14.67
N LEU A 37 -3.84 3.08 -13.58
CA LEU A 37 -4.59 1.93 -13.03
C LEU A 37 -5.64 1.41 -14.01
N LEU A 38 -6.41 2.29 -14.66
CA LEU A 38 -7.40 1.90 -15.66
C LEU A 38 -6.75 1.28 -16.90
N GLU A 39 -5.62 1.81 -17.35
CA GLU A 39 -4.85 1.25 -18.47
C GLU A 39 -4.31 -0.15 -18.14
N TYR A 40 -3.80 -0.35 -16.92
CA TYR A 40 -3.39 -1.66 -16.42
C TYR A 40 -4.58 -2.64 -16.36
N GLN A 41 -5.72 -2.23 -15.81
CA GLN A 41 -6.92 -3.08 -15.75
C GLN A 41 -7.44 -3.46 -17.14
N ALA A 42 -7.41 -2.53 -18.10
CA ALA A 42 -7.75 -2.82 -19.49
C ALA A 42 -6.79 -3.86 -20.10
N CYS A 43 -5.49 -3.75 -19.80
CA CYS A 43 -4.51 -4.75 -20.21
C CYS A 43 -4.78 -6.13 -19.59
N VAL A 44 -5.07 -6.19 -18.29
CA VAL A 44 -5.39 -7.46 -17.59
C VAL A 44 -6.58 -8.15 -18.24
N LYS A 45 -7.66 -7.41 -18.55
CA LYS A 45 -8.83 -7.95 -19.27
C LYS A 45 -8.47 -8.48 -20.67
N ARG A 46 -7.57 -7.78 -21.38
CA ARG A 46 -7.11 -8.21 -22.72
C ARG A 46 -6.35 -9.54 -22.69
N ILE A 47 -5.65 -9.85 -21.59
CA ILE A 47 -4.81 -11.06 -21.49
C ILE A 47 -5.47 -12.18 -20.67
N GLN A 48 -6.65 -11.98 -20.08
CA GLN A 48 -7.30 -12.91 -19.14
C GLN A 48 -7.55 -14.32 -19.70
N GLY A 49 -7.66 -14.48 -21.02
CA GLY A 49 -7.85 -15.78 -21.69
C GLY A 49 -6.65 -16.23 -22.52
N ASP A 50 -5.46 -15.66 -22.30
CA ASP A 50 -4.26 -16.06 -23.01
C ASP A 50 -3.49 -17.16 -22.28
N GLU A 51 -3.46 -18.36 -22.87
CA GLU A 51 -2.73 -19.52 -22.34
C GLU A 51 -1.31 -19.63 -22.92
N SER A 52 -0.95 -18.81 -23.91
CA SER A 52 0.37 -18.86 -24.55
C SER A 52 1.52 -18.42 -23.65
N GLY A 53 1.22 -17.67 -22.58
CA GLY A 53 2.21 -17.07 -21.69
C GLY A 53 3.00 -15.90 -22.31
N HIS A 54 2.72 -15.53 -23.56
CA HIS A 54 3.45 -14.47 -24.27
C HIS A 54 2.88 -13.08 -24.04
N LYS A 55 1.58 -12.92 -23.76
CA LYS A 55 1.02 -11.60 -23.45
C LYS A 55 1.26 -11.24 -21.99
N HIS A 56 1.73 -10.03 -21.75
CA HIS A 56 1.97 -9.50 -20.41
C HIS A 56 1.60 -8.02 -20.32
N CYS A 57 1.36 -7.55 -19.10
CA CYS A 57 0.99 -6.17 -18.78
C CYS A 57 2.09 -5.41 -18.02
N THR A 58 3.34 -5.89 -18.08
CA THR A 58 4.47 -5.36 -17.30
C THR A 58 4.71 -3.87 -17.54
N GLY A 59 4.53 -3.39 -18.77
CA GLY A 59 4.65 -1.95 -19.07
C GLY A 59 3.61 -1.12 -18.32
N GLN A 60 2.33 -1.47 -18.44
CA GLN A 60 1.25 -0.76 -17.74
C GLN A 60 1.36 -0.89 -16.22
N TYR A 61 1.84 -2.04 -15.74
CA TYR A 61 2.15 -2.27 -14.33
C TYR A 61 3.23 -1.30 -13.84
N PHE A 62 4.34 -1.16 -14.59
CA PHE A 62 5.40 -0.21 -14.26
C PHE A 62 4.94 1.24 -14.31
N ASP A 63 4.09 1.62 -15.27
CA ASP A 63 3.54 2.98 -15.34
C ASP A 63 2.66 3.29 -14.11
N TYR A 64 1.81 2.34 -13.70
CA TYR A 64 0.98 2.47 -12.50
C TYR A 64 1.83 2.60 -11.23
N TRP A 65 2.79 1.68 -11.03
CA TRP A 65 3.64 1.71 -9.84
C TRP A 65 4.58 2.90 -9.81
N SER A 66 5.13 3.33 -10.95
CA SER A 66 5.92 4.55 -11.06
C SER A 66 5.13 5.78 -10.59
N CYS A 67 3.84 5.87 -10.93
CA CYS A 67 2.97 6.92 -10.41
C CYS A 67 2.80 6.84 -8.89
N VAL A 68 2.53 5.64 -8.36
CA VAL A 68 2.35 5.43 -6.91
C VAL A 68 3.63 5.77 -6.15
N ASP A 69 4.79 5.27 -6.59
CA ASP A 69 6.08 5.52 -5.97
C ASP A 69 6.46 7.01 -5.99
N LYS A 70 6.20 7.69 -7.12
CA LYS A 70 6.37 9.14 -7.21
C LYS A 70 5.42 9.90 -6.30
N CYS A 71 4.19 9.42 -6.12
CA CYS A 71 3.25 10.02 -5.17
C CYS A 71 3.72 9.82 -3.72
N VAL A 72 4.18 8.62 -3.37
CA VAL A 72 4.70 8.31 -2.03
C VAL A 72 5.89 9.19 -1.69
N SER A 73 6.81 9.42 -2.64
CA SER A 73 7.96 10.32 -2.44
C SER A 73 7.54 11.78 -2.20
N ILE A 74 6.42 12.23 -2.78
CA ILE A 74 5.86 13.58 -2.56
C ILE A 74 5.10 13.67 -1.24
N VAL A 75 4.29 12.67 -0.90
CA VAL A 75 3.45 12.65 0.32
C VAL A 75 4.28 12.43 1.57
N ALA A 76 5.34 11.63 1.46
CA ALA A 76 6.23 11.30 2.55
C ALA A 76 7.69 11.60 2.16
N PRO A 77 8.08 12.89 2.08
CA PRO A 77 9.49 13.27 1.90
C PRO A 77 10.38 12.74 3.04
N LYS A 78 9.75 12.29 4.14
CA LYS A 78 10.36 11.69 5.32
C LYS A 78 9.95 10.22 5.53
N LEU A 79 9.54 9.47 4.51
CA LEU A 79 9.24 8.03 4.68
C LEU A 79 10.42 7.31 5.37
N PHE A 80 11.63 7.60 4.94
CA PHE A 80 12.87 7.10 5.55
C PHE A 80 13.13 7.59 6.99
N VAL A 81 12.40 8.59 7.50
CA VAL A 81 12.48 9.01 8.91
C VAL A 81 11.62 8.11 9.81
N LYS A 82 10.60 7.44 9.25
CA LYS A 82 9.77 6.48 9.98
C LYS A 82 10.34 5.04 9.94
N LEU A 83 11.23 4.77 9.00
CA LEU A 83 11.95 3.50 8.89
C LEU A 83 13.20 3.54 9.80
N LYS A 84 13.44 2.46 10.54
CA LYS A 84 14.55 2.31 11.49
C LYS A 84 15.54 1.26 11.01
#